data_AF-A0A967CH20-F1
#
_entry.id   AF-A0A967CH20-F1
#
_cell.length_a   1.000
_cell.length_b   1.000
_cell.length_c   1.000
_cell.angle_alpha   90.00
_cell.angle_beta   90.00
_cell.angle_gamma   90.00
#
_symmetry.space_group_name_H-M   'P 1'
#
loop_
_entity.id
_entity.type
_entity.pdbx_description
1 polymer ?
#
loop_
_entity_poly.entity_id
_entity_poly.type
_entity_poly.pdbx_seq_one_letter_code
_entity_poly.pdbx_strand_id
1 'polypeptide(L)' 'FYAVVSSPFIPDAAAAMMSAMKTQGASWPQDVKAALGALPAGHAFEVPEVTFRKITDDEREEWKMRFAGKRD' A
#
# COMPACT_ATOMS: atom_id res chain seq x y z
N PHE A 1 4.98 0.95 10.94
CA PHE A 1 6.11 0.18 10.34
C PHE A 1 5.68 -0.74 9.20
N TYR A 2 4.48 -1.35 9.22
CA TYR A 2 4.04 -2.23 8.11
C TYR A 2 4.09 -1.53 6.74
N ALA A 3 3.52 -0.32 6.65
CA ALA A 3 3.61 0.50 5.44
C ALA A 3 5.06 0.77 4.99
N VAL A 4 5.99 0.95 5.93
CA VAL A 4 7.42 1.14 5.63
C VAL A 4 8.03 -0.13 5.01
N VAL A 5 7.69 -1.30 5.54
CA VAL A 5 8.16 -2.59 5.01
C VAL A 5 7.58 -2.85 3.61
N SER A 6 6.35 -2.41 3.35
CA SER A 6 5.67 -2.56 2.05
C SER A 6 6.14 -1.56 0.99
N SER A 7 6.75 -0.44 1.38
CA SER A 7 7.15 0.67 0.49
C SER A 7 7.96 0.24 -0.74
N PRO A 8 8.95 -0.68 -0.65
CA PRO A 8 9.72 -1.11 -1.84
C PRO A 8 8.90 -1.88 -2.88
N PHE A 9 7.72 -2.41 -2.52
CA PHE A 9 6.89 -3.24 -3.40
C PHE A 9 5.61 -2.55 -3.84
N ILE A 10 5.00 -1.75 -2.96
CA ILE A 10 3.72 -1.06 -3.17
C ILE A 10 3.78 0.37 -2.60
N PRO A 11 4.61 1.26 -3.18
CA PRO A 11 4.90 2.59 -2.60
C PRO A 11 3.64 3.45 -2.43
N ASP A 12 2.69 3.40 -3.36
CA ASP A 12 1.46 4.21 -3.28
C ASP A 12 0.54 3.73 -2.14
N ALA A 13 0.35 2.42 -2.01
CA ALA A 13 -0.43 1.84 -0.92
C ALA A 13 0.26 2.05 0.43
N ALA A 14 1.60 1.98 0.47
CA ALA A 14 2.39 2.34 1.64
C ALA A 14 2.17 3.81 2.05
N ALA A 15 2.21 4.75 1.11
CA ALA A 15 1.93 6.16 1.38
C ALA A 15 0.50 6.38 1.90
N ALA A 16 -0.50 5.74 1.28
CA ALA A 16 -1.89 5.79 1.72
C ALA A 16 -2.06 5.27 3.15
N MET A 17 -1.42 4.14 3.48
CA MET A 17 -1.42 3.59 4.84
C MET A 17 -0.74 4.53 5.84
N MET A 18 0.40 5.14 5.50
CA MET A 18 1.10 6.09 6.39
C MET A 18 0.26 7.34 6.67
N SER A 19 -0.44 7.85 5.66
CA SER A 19 -1.38 8.97 5.77
C SER A 19 -2.56 8.63 6.69
N ALA A 20 -3.22 7.49 6.44
CA ALA A 20 -4.32 7.01 7.26
C ALA A 20 -3.91 6.80 8.74
N MET A 21 -2.68 6.34 8.98
CA MET A 21 -2.12 6.16 10.31
C MET A 21 -1.56 7.46 10.92
N LYS A 22 -1.65 8.61 10.24
CA LYS A 22 -1.15 9.91 10.69
C LYS A 22 0.31 9.87 11.15
N THR A 23 1.15 9.17 10.38
CA THR A 23 2.57 8.95 10.71
C THR A 23 3.49 9.61 9.71
N GLN A 24 4.59 10.18 10.19
CA GLN A 24 5.65 10.75 9.37
C GLN A 24 6.97 10.06 9.73
N GLY A 25 7.51 9.27 8.82
CA GLY A 25 8.74 8.50 9.06
C GLY A 25 8.72 7.15 8.36
N ALA A 26 9.50 7.02 7.29
CA ALA A 26 9.65 5.80 6.50
C ALA A 26 10.98 5.07 6.74
N SER A 27 11.62 5.35 7.88
CA SER A 27 12.88 4.70 8.26
C SER A 27 12.68 3.21 8.42
N TRP A 28 13.54 2.41 7.79
CA TRP A 28 13.49 0.96 7.96
C TRP A 28 13.64 0.61 9.45
N PRO A 29 12.75 -0.24 10.02
CA PRO A 29 12.79 -0.56 11.43
C PRO A 29 14.08 -1.31 11.78
N GLN A 30 14.83 -0.79 12.74
CA GLN A 30 16.05 -1.41 13.27
C GLN A 30 15.76 -2.32 14.46
N ASP A 31 14.69 -2.03 15.20
CA ASP A 31 14.17 -2.83 16.31
C ASP A 31 12.67 -3.08 16.10
N VAL A 32 12.29 -4.36 16.03
CA VAL A 32 10.93 -4.80 15.77
C VAL A 32 9.98 -4.48 16.92
N LYS A 33 10.43 -4.63 18.17
CA LYS A 33 9.60 -4.38 19.36
C LYS A 33 9.29 -2.90 19.50
N ALA A 34 10.30 -2.05 19.29
CA ALA A 34 10.11 -0.60 19.26
C ALA A 34 9.18 -0.19 18.11
N ALA A 35 9.33 -0.79 16.92
CA ALA A 35 8.48 -0.50 15.76
C ALA A 35 7.00 -0.91 15.98
N LEU A 36 6.75 -2.04 16.64
CA LEU A 36 5.40 -2.49 17.01
C LEU A 36 4.76 -1.58 18.06
N GLY A 37 5.56 -1.01 18.96
CA GLY A 37 5.11 -0.07 20.00
C GLY A 37 5.08 1.39 19.58
N ALA A 38 5.38 1.72 18.32
CA ALA A 38 5.52 3.11 17.86
C ALA A 38 4.22 3.92 17.90
N LEU A 39 3.06 3.24 17.89
CA LEU A 39 1.74 3.87 17.99
C LEU A 39 1.12 3.53 19.35
N PRO A 40 1.05 4.48 20.29
CA PRO A 40 0.49 4.23 21.61
C PRO A 40 -1.04 4.14 21.57
N ALA A 41 -1.63 3.63 22.66
CA ALA A 41 -3.08 3.64 22.83
C ALA A 41 -3.65 5.06 22.78
N GLY A 42 -4.79 5.24 22.11
CA GLY A 42 -5.40 6.55 21.90
C GLY A 42 -4.84 7.33 20.70
N HIS A 43 -3.84 6.80 19.98
CA HIS A 43 -3.38 7.38 18.72
C HIS A 43 -4.52 7.44 17.70
N ALA A 44 -4.74 8.63 17.14
CA ALA A 44 -5.78 8.84 16.14
C ALA A 44 -5.34 8.29 14.78
N PHE A 45 -6.25 7.59 14.12
CA PHE A 45 -6.09 7.15 12.73
C PHE A 45 -7.39 7.35 11.97
N GLU A 46 -7.31 7.27 10.66
CA GLU A 46 -8.44 7.33 9.74
C GLU A 46 -8.63 5.98 9.07
N VAL A 47 -9.88 5.66 8.73
CA VAL A 47 -10.19 4.48 7.93
C VAL A 47 -10.09 4.89 6.45
N PRO A 48 -9.07 4.42 5.71
CA PRO A 48 -8.95 4.76 4.30
C PRO A 48 -10.05 4.06 3.48
N GLU A 49 -10.37 4.63 2.32
CA GLU A 49 -11.16 3.92 1.31
C GLU A 49 -10.42 2.68 0.78
N VAL A 50 -11.07 1.94 -0.13
CA VAL A 50 -10.56 0.69 -0.71
C VAL A 50 -9.13 0.87 -1.23
N THR A 51 -8.17 0.24 -0.54
CA THR A 51 -6.74 0.35 -0.87
C THR A 51 -6.38 -0.43 -2.14
N PHE A 52 -7.10 -1.52 -2.42
CA PHE A 52 -6.89 -2.36 -3.59
C PHE A 52 -8.21 -2.66 -4.27
N ARG A 53 -8.43 -2.07 -5.44
CA ARG A 53 -9.58 -2.38 -6.27
C ARG A 53 -9.38 -3.76 -6.92
N LYS A 54 -10.44 -4.58 -6.92
CA LYS A 54 -10.47 -5.81 -7.72
C LYS A 54 -10.34 -5.47 -9.21
N ILE A 55 -9.43 -6.13 -9.91
CA ILE A 55 -9.43 -6.20 -11.38
C ILE A 55 -10.52 -7.21 -11.78
N THR A 56 -11.46 -6.77 -12.62
CA THR A 56 -12.56 -7.64 -13.08
C THR A 56 -12.10 -8.56 -14.20
N ASP A 57 -12.86 -9.63 -14.45
CA ASP A 57 -12.58 -10.54 -15.55
C ASP A 57 -12.70 -9.84 -16.90
N ASP A 58 -13.67 -8.93 -17.05
CA ASP A 58 -13.86 -8.11 -18.25
C ASP A 58 -12.66 -7.20 -18.53
N GLU A 59 -12.16 -6.50 -17.49
CA GLU A 59 -10.97 -5.64 -17.62
C GLU A 59 -9.74 -6.45 -18.03
N ARG A 60 -9.56 -7.64 -17.42
CA ARG A 60 -8.46 -8.53 -17.73
C ARG A 60 -8.51 -8.98 -19.20
N GLU A 61 -9.67 -9.40 -19.70
CA GLU A 61 -9.81 -9.83 -21.10
C GLU A 61 -9.66 -8.64 -22.08
N GLU A 62 -10.18 -7.47 -21.75
CA GLU A 62 -9.99 -6.25 -22.54
C GLU A 62 -8.50 -5.91 -22.66
N TRP A 63 -7.77 -5.84 -21.54
CA TRP A 63 -6.35 -5.51 -21.54
C TRP A 63 -5.53 -6.55 -22.31
N LYS A 64 -5.85 -7.84 -22.15
CA LYS A 64 -5.21 -8.92 -22.90
C LYS A 64 -5.34 -8.72 -24.41
N MET A 65 -6.54 -8.40 -24.92
CA MET A 65 -6.75 -8.13 -26.34
C MET A 65 -6.03 -6.86 -26.79
N ARG A 66 -6.15 -5.77 -26.02
CA ARG A 66 -5.60 -4.45 -26.34
C ARG A 66 -4.06 -4.47 -26.42
N PHE A 67 -3.41 -5.24 -25.55
CA PHE A 67 -1.96 -5.27 -25.41
C PHE A 67 -1.30 -6.56 -25.94
N ALA A 68 -2.02 -7.36 -26.75
CA ALA A 68 -1.50 -8.61 -27.32
C ALA A 68 -0.33 -8.42 -28.32
N GLY A 69 -0.10 -7.20 -28.79
CA GLY A 69 0.84 -6.90 -29.88
C GLY A 69 0.28 -7.32 -31.25
N LYS A 70 0.71 -6.66 -32.31
CA LYS A 70 0.40 -7.04 -33.71
C LYS A 70 1.70 -7.37 -34.43
N ARG A 71 1.66 -8.38 -35.30
CA ARG A 71 2.74 -8.67 -36.26
C ARG A 71 2.41 -7.93 -37.55
N ASP A 72 2.75 -6.64 -37.60
CA ASP A 72 2.82 -5.86 -38.84
C ASP A 72 4.29 -5.56 -39.15
#